data_AF-V9KVK7-F1
#
_entry.id   AF-V9KVK7-F1
#
_cell.length_a   1.000
_cell.length_b   1.000
_cell.length_c   1.000
_cell.angle_alpha   90.00
_cell.angle_beta   90.00
_cell.angle_gamma   90.00
#
_symmetry.space_group_name_H-M   'P 1'
#
loop_
_entity.id
_entity.type
_entity.pdbx_description
1 polymer ?
#
loop_
_entity_poly.entity_id
_entity_poly.type
_entity_poly.pdbx_seq_one_letter_code
_entity_poly.pdbx_strand_id
1 'polypeptide(L)'
;LRELCVKLMFLHPVDYGRKAEELLWRKVYYEVIQLVKTNKKHIHSRSVLECAYRTHLVAGLGFYQHLLLYIQSHYQLELHSSIDWTHVTDPLIGRKKPISASGKEMEWAQMACHRCLMYLGDLGRYQNELAGVNTEQLAERFYYQSLSVAPQVGMPFNQLGTLAGSRHYNVEATYYYLRCIHSEMPFDGAYGNLTRLFDKAAKAYHQIRKPETRKLSASKQRSRDIKRLLISFMYLQSLLQPKSSTVDADLTTLCQTVLEDFNLCLFYLPSPLSHGSGSEEGEEEPDWGCGCLPDLLLFRMVVICLMSVHGLKKTGLKQYSAAIAFTLALFSHLVNHVNIRLQAELEEVENSVPSLQPEQSDDPETKDPAQAPEPPCAEAERERARNGTPTGAGKPRGKSGKKYPRLSYLRRRRQRRQKPDESDLSEGFETDPSEDSAGGSEGSDSGSDKSDEEGDTAFDLETDSDMNSQESRSDLEDIEEEPGGREAGGTRKRSEEH
;
A
#
# COMPACT_ATOMS: atom_id res chain seq x y z
N LEU A 1 -9.42 -24.77 -17.69
CA LEU A 1 -9.94 -24.34 -16.37
C LEU A 1 -10.38 -22.87 -16.35
N ARG A 2 -9.47 -21.90 -16.56
CA ARG A 2 -9.79 -20.46 -16.53
C ARG A 2 -11.06 -20.06 -17.30
N GLU A 3 -11.20 -20.48 -18.56
CA GLU A 3 -12.38 -20.17 -19.38
C GLU A 3 -13.68 -20.76 -18.82
N LEU A 4 -13.63 -21.97 -18.24
CA LEU A 4 -14.79 -22.63 -17.64
C LEU A 4 -15.24 -21.90 -16.37
N CYS A 5 -14.29 -21.51 -15.52
CA CYS A 5 -14.58 -20.69 -14.34
C CYS A 5 -15.22 -19.35 -14.73
N VAL A 6 -14.65 -18.64 -15.72
CA VAL A 6 -15.22 -17.38 -16.22
C VAL A 6 -16.63 -17.60 -16.77
N LYS A 7 -16.86 -18.63 -17.60
CA LYS A 7 -18.21 -18.94 -18.08
C LYS A 7 -19.19 -19.17 -16.93
N LEU A 8 -18.79 -19.93 -15.92
CA LEU A 8 -19.63 -20.21 -14.74
C LEU A 8 -19.97 -18.93 -13.95
N MET A 9 -19.01 -18.00 -13.81
CA MET A 9 -19.23 -16.71 -13.15
C MET A 9 -20.35 -15.88 -13.80
N PHE A 10 -20.46 -15.89 -15.13
CA PHE A 10 -21.44 -15.07 -15.84
C PHE A 10 -22.74 -15.80 -16.17
N LEU A 11 -22.75 -17.13 -16.16
CA LEU A 11 -23.99 -17.92 -16.32
C LEU A 11 -24.77 -18.03 -15.01
N HIS A 12 -24.06 -18.19 -13.88
CA HIS A 12 -24.66 -18.37 -12.56
C HIS A 12 -23.90 -17.57 -11.49
N PRO A 13 -23.89 -16.22 -11.58
CA PRO A 13 -23.12 -15.34 -10.69
C PRO A 13 -23.46 -15.51 -9.20
N VAL A 14 -24.75 -15.62 -8.87
CA VAL A 14 -25.20 -15.70 -7.48
C VAL A 14 -24.86 -17.04 -6.84
N ASP A 15 -25.12 -18.14 -7.54
CA ASP A 15 -24.99 -19.49 -6.97
C ASP A 15 -23.56 -20.02 -7.02
N TYR A 16 -22.84 -19.73 -8.11
CA TYR A 16 -21.53 -20.32 -8.40
C TYR A 16 -20.43 -19.30 -8.67
N GLY A 17 -20.73 -18.00 -8.79
CA GLY A 17 -19.74 -16.98 -9.14
C GLY A 17 -18.57 -16.94 -8.17
N ARG A 18 -18.84 -16.81 -6.87
CA ARG A 18 -17.79 -16.79 -5.82
C ARG A 18 -16.92 -18.05 -5.83
N LYS A 19 -17.55 -19.24 -5.90
CA LYS A 19 -16.83 -20.52 -5.93
C LYS A 19 -15.97 -20.66 -7.18
N ALA A 20 -16.47 -20.19 -8.33
CA ALA A 20 -15.72 -20.18 -9.58
C ALA A 20 -14.50 -19.24 -9.50
N GLU A 21 -14.62 -18.08 -8.85
CA GLU A 21 -13.53 -17.13 -8.63
C GLU A 21 -12.44 -17.72 -7.75
N GLU A 22 -12.83 -18.28 -6.61
CA GLU A 22 -11.91 -18.90 -5.66
C GLU A 22 -11.18 -20.08 -6.31
N LEU A 23 -11.90 -20.96 -7.01
CA LEU A 23 -11.30 -22.09 -7.71
C LEU A 23 -10.31 -21.63 -8.78
N LEU A 24 -10.64 -20.57 -9.51
CA LEU A 24 -9.76 -19.99 -10.53
C LEU A 24 -8.47 -19.49 -9.87
N TRP A 25 -8.57 -18.63 -8.86
CA TRP A 25 -7.41 -18.12 -8.14
C TRP A 25 -6.54 -19.26 -7.59
N ARG A 26 -7.16 -20.17 -6.84
CA ARG A 26 -6.47 -21.27 -6.16
C ARG A 26 -5.72 -22.17 -7.14
N LYS A 27 -6.41 -22.71 -8.14
CA LYS A 27 -5.85 -23.73 -9.04
C LYS A 27 -4.98 -23.19 -10.15
N VAL A 28 -5.26 -21.98 -10.65
CA VAL A 28 -4.52 -21.41 -11.79
C VAL A 28 -3.30 -20.63 -11.31
N TYR A 29 -3.39 -19.94 -10.16
CA TYR A 29 -2.35 -19.03 -9.70
C TYR A 29 -1.75 -19.50 -8.37
N TYR A 30 -2.54 -19.56 -7.30
CA TYR A 30 -2.02 -19.73 -5.95
C TYR A 30 -1.23 -21.03 -5.76
N GLU A 31 -1.76 -22.19 -6.15
CA GLU A 31 -1.04 -23.47 -6.00
C GLU A 31 0.27 -23.50 -6.81
N VAL A 32 0.30 -22.84 -7.97
CA VAL A 32 1.51 -22.70 -8.79
C VAL A 32 2.53 -21.79 -8.08
N ILE A 33 2.07 -20.68 -7.51
CA ILE A 33 2.88 -19.75 -6.72
C ILE A 33 3.47 -20.45 -5.50
N GLN A 34 2.65 -21.19 -4.75
CA GLN A 34 3.10 -21.94 -3.58
C GLN A 34 4.16 -22.98 -3.95
N LEU A 35 3.93 -23.74 -5.03
CA LEU A 35 4.93 -24.69 -5.54
C LEU A 35 6.28 -24.00 -5.83
N VAL A 36 6.24 -22.82 -6.43
CA VAL A 36 7.45 -22.02 -6.72
C VAL A 36 8.08 -21.47 -5.43
N LYS A 37 7.28 -20.99 -4.48
CA LYS A 37 7.74 -20.47 -3.17
C LYS A 37 8.50 -21.57 -2.41
N THR A 38 7.88 -22.74 -2.24
CA THR A 38 8.48 -23.87 -1.51
C THR A 38 9.78 -24.37 -2.16
N ASN A 39 9.88 -24.28 -3.49
CA ASN A 39 11.04 -24.76 -4.25
C ASN A 39 12.00 -23.64 -4.66
N LYS A 40 11.87 -22.42 -4.12
CA LYS A 40 12.67 -21.24 -4.53
C LYS A 40 14.17 -21.49 -4.54
N LYS A 41 14.69 -22.24 -3.55
CA LYS A 41 16.12 -22.61 -3.44
C LYS A 41 16.65 -23.44 -4.63
N HIS A 42 15.77 -24.12 -5.37
CA HIS A 42 16.10 -24.95 -6.52
C HIS A 42 15.90 -24.22 -7.87
N ILE A 43 15.32 -23.02 -7.84
CA ILE A 43 15.06 -22.21 -9.03
C ILE A 43 16.26 -21.30 -9.27
N HIS A 44 17.01 -21.62 -10.32
CA HIS A 44 18.20 -20.86 -10.68
C HIS A 44 17.83 -19.56 -11.38
N SER A 45 18.61 -18.51 -11.11
CA SER A 45 18.47 -17.24 -11.80
C SER A 45 18.67 -17.39 -13.31
N ARG A 46 17.81 -16.73 -14.10
CA ARG A 46 17.71 -16.78 -15.56
C ARG A 46 17.37 -18.15 -16.12
N SER A 47 16.84 -19.07 -15.30
CA SER A 47 16.37 -20.36 -15.77
C SER A 47 15.09 -20.25 -16.61
N VAL A 48 14.82 -21.27 -17.43
CA VAL A 48 13.56 -21.38 -18.18
C VAL A 48 12.37 -21.41 -17.22
N LEU A 49 12.52 -22.04 -16.06
CA LEU A 49 11.46 -22.11 -15.04
C LEU A 49 11.16 -20.74 -14.43
N GLU A 50 12.18 -19.96 -14.06
CA GLU A 50 11.99 -18.58 -13.59
C GLU A 50 11.31 -17.73 -14.66
N CYS A 51 11.75 -17.84 -15.92
CA CYS A 51 11.16 -17.12 -17.04
C CYS A 51 9.68 -17.47 -17.25
N ALA A 52 9.35 -18.77 -17.23
CA ALA A 52 7.99 -19.27 -17.36
C ALA A 52 7.11 -18.76 -16.21
N TYR A 53 7.61 -18.83 -14.98
CA TYR A 53 6.89 -18.35 -13.80
C TYR A 53 6.65 -16.84 -13.83
N ARG A 54 7.67 -16.03 -14.15
CA ARG A 54 7.52 -14.58 -14.30
C ARG A 54 6.49 -14.23 -15.38
N THR A 55 6.50 -14.98 -16.49
CA THR A 55 5.53 -14.80 -17.58
C THR A 55 4.12 -15.17 -17.11
N HIS A 56 3.97 -16.23 -16.31
CA HIS A 56 2.70 -16.64 -15.71
C HIS A 56 2.11 -15.55 -14.80
N LEU A 57 2.93 -14.93 -13.94
CA LEU A 57 2.50 -13.81 -13.09
C LEU A 57 2.04 -12.59 -13.91
N VAL A 58 2.81 -12.21 -14.94
CA VAL A 58 2.42 -11.09 -15.83
C VAL A 58 1.12 -11.40 -16.58
N ALA A 59 0.96 -12.64 -17.07
CA ALA A 59 -0.27 -13.08 -17.71
C ALA A 59 -1.47 -13.07 -16.73
N GLY A 60 -1.23 -13.37 -15.46
CA GLY A 60 -2.20 -13.21 -14.37
C GLY A 60 -2.64 -11.77 -14.16
N LEU A 61 -1.70 -10.83 -14.11
CA LEU A 61 -2.02 -9.40 -13.98
C LEU A 61 -2.91 -8.93 -15.15
N GLY A 62 -2.51 -9.23 -16.37
CA GLY A 62 -3.30 -8.88 -17.56
C GLY A 62 -4.68 -9.55 -17.57
N PHE A 63 -4.78 -10.78 -17.07
CA PHE A 63 -6.07 -11.45 -16.93
C PHE A 63 -7.01 -10.75 -15.97
N TYR A 64 -6.60 -10.55 -14.71
CA TYR A 64 -7.49 -9.98 -13.70
C TYR A 64 -7.82 -8.51 -14.00
N GLN A 65 -6.91 -7.77 -14.63
CA GLN A 65 -7.23 -6.44 -15.16
C GLN A 65 -8.37 -6.49 -16.19
N HIS A 66 -8.27 -7.40 -17.16
CA HIS A 66 -9.31 -7.55 -18.18
C HIS A 66 -10.62 -8.08 -17.58
N LEU A 67 -10.57 -9.06 -16.67
CA LEU A 67 -11.75 -9.58 -16.00
C LEU A 67 -12.47 -8.49 -15.22
N LEU A 68 -11.73 -7.67 -14.47
CA LEU A 68 -12.28 -6.53 -13.72
C LEU A 68 -12.95 -5.50 -14.64
N LEU A 69 -12.32 -5.13 -15.77
CA LEU A 69 -12.93 -4.24 -16.76
C LEU A 69 -14.17 -4.85 -17.40
N TYR A 70 -14.14 -6.16 -17.67
CA TYR A 70 -15.26 -6.88 -18.25
C TYR A 70 -16.46 -6.93 -17.28
N ILE A 71 -16.24 -7.22 -16.00
CA ILE A 71 -17.29 -7.20 -14.95
C ILE A 71 -17.89 -5.79 -14.86
N GLN A 72 -17.06 -4.75 -14.77
CA GLN A 72 -17.53 -3.36 -14.72
C GLN A 72 -18.38 -2.99 -15.93
N SER A 73 -17.93 -3.35 -17.14
CA SER A 73 -18.67 -3.06 -18.38
C SER A 73 -19.97 -3.85 -18.47
N HIS A 74 -19.95 -5.13 -18.09
CA HIS A 74 -21.09 -6.05 -18.15
C HIS A 74 -22.21 -5.61 -17.20
N TYR A 75 -21.87 -5.27 -15.95
CA TYR A 75 -22.83 -4.86 -14.91
C TYR A 75 -22.99 -3.34 -14.78
N GLN A 76 -22.31 -2.55 -15.61
CA GLN A 76 -22.34 -1.08 -15.57
C GLN A 76 -21.99 -0.50 -14.20
N LEU A 77 -20.98 -1.08 -13.53
CA LEU A 77 -20.53 -0.61 -12.23
C LEU A 77 -19.76 0.71 -12.37
N GLU A 78 -20.17 1.73 -11.63
CA GLU A 78 -19.50 3.03 -11.59
C GLU A 78 -18.44 3.04 -10.46
N LEU A 79 -17.23 2.55 -10.76
CA LEU A 79 -16.12 2.49 -9.79
C LEU A 79 -15.09 3.62 -9.96
N HIS A 80 -15.44 4.70 -10.67
CA HIS A 80 -14.55 5.81 -11.01
C HIS A 80 -13.96 6.55 -9.79
N SER A 81 -14.69 6.60 -8.67
CA SER A 81 -14.20 7.16 -7.41
C SER A 81 -13.21 6.26 -6.67
N SER A 82 -13.21 4.96 -7.00
CA SER A 82 -12.44 3.94 -6.29
C SER A 82 -11.24 3.44 -7.10
N ILE A 83 -11.31 3.48 -8.44
CA ILE A 83 -10.31 2.94 -9.35
C ILE A 83 -10.04 3.95 -10.46
N ASP A 84 -8.79 4.42 -10.55
CA ASP A 84 -8.36 5.55 -11.37
C ASP A 84 -8.06 5.23 -12.85
N TRP A 85 -8.22 3.97 -13.26
CA TRP A 85 -8.03 3.51 -14.65
C TRP A 85 -9.31 2.94 -15.28
N THR A 86 -10.47 3.24 -14.66
CA THR A 86 -11.78 2.80 -15.13
C THR A 86 -12.31 3.74 -16.20
N HIS A 87 -11.81 3.62 -17.43
CA HIS A 87 -12.52 4.14 -18.61
C HIS A 87 -12.07 3.38 -19.85
N VAL A 88 -12.72 2.25 -20.10
CA VAL A 88 -12.94 1.80 -21.49
C VAL A 88 -14.45 1.64 -21.66
N THR A 89 -15.19 2.74 -21.54
CA THR A 89 -16.37 2.90 -22.38
C THR A 89 -15.84 3.12 -23.79
N ASP A 90 -15.48 2.04 -24.50
CA ASP A 90 -15.19 2.15 -25.92
C ASP A 90 -16.48 2.67 -26.59
N PRO A 91 -16.49 3.88 -27.16
CA PRO A 91 -17.66 4.39 -27.86
C PRO A 91 -18.06 3.49 -29.05
N LEU A 92 -17.16 2.61 -29.50
CA LEU A 92 -17.32 1.67 -30.62
C LEU A 92 -17.79 0.28 -30.19
N ILE A 93 -17.62 -0.11 -28.92
CA ILE A 93 -18.27 -1.31 -28.35
C ILE A 93 -19.68 -0.84 -27.98
N GLY A 94 -20.53 -0.81 -29.00
CA GLY A 94 -21.84 -0.19 -28.97
C GLY A 94 -22.62 -0.46 -27.68
N ARG A 95 -23.38 0.56 -27.27
CA ARG A 95 -24.37 0.53 -26.18
C ARG A 95 -25.13 -0.81 -26.16
N LYS A 96 -24.56 -1.82 -25.50
CA LYS A 96 -25.29 -3.03 -25.17
C LYS A 96 -26.37 -2.58 -24.20
N LYS A 97 -27.60 -3.05 -24.42
CA LYS A 97 -28.70 -2.78 -23.49
C LYS A 97 -28.20 -3.10 -22.07
N PRO A 98 -28.49 -2.25 -21.08
CA PRO A 98 -28.18 -2.57 -19.69
C PRO A 98 -28.70 -3.98 -19.42
N ILE A 99 -27.81 -4.85 -18.95
CA ILE A 99 -28.21 -6.17 -18.51
C ILE A 99 -29.12 -5.92 -17.31
N SER A 100 -30.34 -6.47 -17.35
CA SER A 100 -31.24 -6.43 -16.22
C SER A 100 -30.73 -7.39 -15.15
N ALA A 101 -29.70 -6.97 -14.42
CA ALA A 101 -29.13 -7.71 -13.30
C ALA A 101 -29.96 -7.46 -12.04
N SER A 102 -30.19 -8.52 -11.27
CA SER A 102 -30.81 -8.47 -9.95
C SER A 102 -29.87 -7.80 -8.93
N GLY A 103 -30.41 -7.34 -7.80
CA GLY A 103 -29.60 -6.74 -6.73
C GLY A 103 -28.50 -7.66 -6.21
N LYS A 104 -28.77 -8.97 -6.11
CA LYS A 104 -27.79 -9.99 -5.69
C LYS A 104 -26.65 -10.14 -6.70
N GLU A 105 -26.96 -10.05 -8.00
CA GLU A 105 -25.94 -10.10 -9.05
C GLU A 105 -25.06 -8.85 -9.04
N MET A 106 -25.64 -7.69 -8.78
CA MET A 106 -24.91 -6.43 -8.64
C MET A 106 -23.96 -6.45 -7.44
N GLU A 107 -24.44 -6.96 -6.30
CA GLU A 107 -23.62 -7.17 -5.10
C GLU A 107 -22.46 -8.12 -5.36
N TRP A 108 -22.74 -9.28 -6.00
CA TRP A 108 -21.70 -10.21 -6.40
C TRP A 108 -20.67 -9.54 -7.32
N ALA A 109 -21.11 -8.78 -8.34
CA ALA A 109 -20.24 -8.14 -9.31
C ALA A 109 -19.32 -7.09 -8.66
N GLN A 110 -19.84 -6.27 -7.75
CA GLN A 110 -19.03 -5.32 -6.98
C GLN A 110 -17.97 -6.03 -6.14
N MET A 111 -18.35 -7.11 -5.46
CA MET A 111 -17.41 -7.91 -4.66
C MET A 111 -16.41 -8.69 -5.52
N ALA A 112 -16.78 -9.10 -6.73
CA ALA A 112 -15.86 -9.71 -7.69
C ALA A 112 -14.80 -8.70 -8.17
N CYS A 113 -15.17 -7.43 -8.36
CA CYS A 113 -14.19 -6.36 -8.62
C CYS A 113 -13.24 -6.15 -7.43
N HIS A 114 -13.75 -6.15 -6.19
CA HIS A 114 -12.92 -6.08 -4.98
C HIS A 114 -11.91 -7.24 -4.93
N ARG A 115 -12.36 -8.48 -5.16
CA ARG A 115 -11.47 -9.67 -5.18
C ARG A 115 -10.47 -9.65 -6.32
N CYS A 116 -10.86 -9.19 -7.51
CA CYS A 116 -9.90 -8.99 -8.61
C CYS A 116 -8.78 -8.03 -8.21
N LEU A 117 -9.09 -6.93 -7.51
CA LEU A 117 -8.07 -6.01 -7.00
C LEU A 117 -7.18 -6.67 -5.94
N MET A 118 -7.74 -7.49 -5.06
CA MET A 118 -6.94 -8.28 -4.11
C MET A 118 -5.94 -9.20 -4.84
N TYR A 119 -6.42 -9.98 -5.81
CA TYR A 119 -5.55 -10.86 -6.60
C TYR A 119 -4.51 -10.11 -7.43
N LEU A 120 -4.84 -8.90 -7.94
CA LEU A 120 -3.86 -8.03 -8.59
C LEU A 120 -2.79 -7.54 -7.61
N GLY A 121 -3.18 -7.23 -6.37
CA GLY A 121 -2.27 -6.92 -5.27
C GLY A 121 -1.34 -8.09 -4.94
N ASP A 122 -1.89 -9.29 -4.77
CA ASP A 122 -1.12 -10.51 -4.46
C ASP A 122 -0.15 -10.85 -5.60
N LEU A 123 -0.60 -10.79 -6.86
CA LEU A 123 0.26 -11.00 -8.02
C LEU A 123 1.40 -9.98 -8.08
N GLY A 124 1.14 -8.71 -7.78
CA GLY A 124 2.17 -7.68 -7.66
C GLY A 124 3.15 -8.02 -6.53
N ARG A 125 2.66 -8.42 -5.36
CA ARG A 125 3.49 -8.82 -4.22
C ARG A 125 4.40 -10.00 -4.58
N TYR A 126 3.87 -11.04 -5.20
CA TYR A 126 4.67 -12.20 -5.62
C TYR A 126 5.66 -11.89 -6.74
N GLN A 127 5.37 -10.92 -7.62
CA GLN A 127 6.38 -10.43 -8.58
C GLN A 127 7.56 -9.76 -7.89
N ASN A 128 7.30 -9.01 -6.80
CA ASN A 128 8.34 -8.41 -5.99
C ASN A 128 9.20 -9.49 -5.28
N GLU A 129 8.56 -10.41 -4.58
CA GLU A 129 9.23 -11.43 -3.75
C GLU A 129 9.99 -12.50 -4.55
N LEU A 130 9.46 -12.91 -5.70
CA LEU A 130 9.91 -14.10 -6.42
C LEU A 130 10.54 -13.78 -7.78
N ALA A 131 10.18 -12.67 -8.40
CA ALA A 131 10.74 -12.26 -9.70
C ALA A 131 11.68 -11.04 -9.60
N GLY A 132 11.89 -10.50 -8.39
CA GLY A 132 12.78 -9.36 -8.16
C GLY A 132 12.36 -8.08 -8.88
N VAL A 133 11.08 -7.96 -9.24
CA VAL A 133 10.54 -6.79 -9.93
C VAL A 133 9.97 -5.84 -8.87
N ASN A 134 10.52 -4.63 -8.75
CA ASN A 134 10.02 -3.64 -7.80
C ASN A 134 8.57 -3.25 -8.12
N THR A 135 7.63 -3.92 -7.46
CA THR A 135 6.17 -3.85 -7.68
C THR A 135 5.42 -3.64 -6.36
N GLU A 136 6.13 -3.35 -5.28
CA GLU A 136 5.58 -3.12 -3.95
C GLU A 136 4.52 -2.01 -3.96
N GLN A 137 4.82 -0.84 -4.54
CA GLN A 137 3.88 0.28 -4.65
C GLN A 137 2.65 -0.06 -5.51
N LEU A 138 2.83 -0.93 -6.52
CA LEU A 138 1.74 -1.39 -7.36
C LEU A 138 0.81 -2.31 -6.58
N ALA A 139 1.36 -3.25 -5.81
CA ALA A 139 0.60 -4.13 -4.92
C ALA A 139 -0.17 -3.32 -3.87
N GLU A 140 0.51 -2.39 -3.19
CA GLU A 140 -0.07 -1.48 -2.20
C GLU A 140 -1.26 -0.70 -2.79
N ARG A 141 -1.09 -0.13 -3.98
CA ARG A 141 -2.16 0.58 -4.68
C ARG A 141 -3.38 -0.29 -4.94
N PHE A 142 -3.20 -1.54 -5.38
CA PHE A 142 -4.33 -2.43 -5.62
C PHE A 142 -5.10 -2.79 -4.33
N TYR A 143 -4.41 -3.00 -3.21
CA TYR A 143 -5.08 -3.21 -1.92
C TYR A 143 -5.83 -1.95 -1.44
N TYR A 144 -5.30 -0.75 -1.67
CA TYR A 144 -6.06 0.47 -1.36
C TYR A 144 -7.27 0.69 -2.27
N GLN A 145 -7.16 0.32 -3.55
CA GLN A 145 -8.30 0.33 -4.45
C GLN A 145 -9.36 -0.68 -4.02
N SER A 146 -8.97 -1.87 -3.54
CA SER A 146 -9.94 -2.86 -3.04
C SER A 146 -10.68 -2.34 -1.80
N LEU A 147 -9.99 -1.65 -0.88
CA LEU A 147 -10.62 -0.94 0.25
C LEU A 147 -11.57 0.17 -0.20
N SER A 148 -11.26 0.86 -1.29
CA SER A 148 -12.12 1.91 -1.84
C SER A 148 -13.39 1.33 -2.50
N VAL A 149 -13.38 0.06 -2.88
CA VAL A 149 -14.56 -0.65 -3.42
C VAL A 149 -15.43 -1.25 -2.31
N ALA A 150 -14.81 -1.79 -1.25
CA ALA A 150 -15.49 -2.42 -0.12
C ALA A 150 -14.77 -2.09 1.22
N PRO A 151 -15.03 -0.92 1.83
CA PRO A 151 -14.31 -0.45 3.02
C PRO A 151 -14.62 -1.25 4.29
N GLN A 152 -15.72 -1.99 4.31
CA GLN A 152 -16.13 -2.85 5.42
C GLN A 152 -15.28 -4.13 5.55
N VAL A 153 -14.59 -4.53 4.47
CA VAL A 153 -13.78 -5.76 4.41
C VAL A 153 -12.40 -5.50 5.01
N GLY A 154 -12.03 -6.22 6.07
CA GLY A 154 -10.74 -6.06 6.74
C GLY A 154 -9.55 -6.72 6.02
N MET A 155 -9.80 -7.69 5.16
CA MET A 155 -8.77 -8.51 4.50
C MET A 155 -7.69 -7.73 3.72
N PRO A 156 -7.99 -6.64 2.97
CA PRO A 156 -6.93 -5.84 2.33
C PRO A 156 -5.93 -5.25 3.33
N PHE A 157 -6.37 -4.90 4.55
CA PHE A 157 -5.44 -4.46 5.59
C PHE A 157 -4.51 -5.59 6.01
N ASN A 158 -4.98 -6.84 6.09
CA ASN A 158 -4.10 -7.97 6.37
C ASN A 158 -2.98 -8.07 5.30
N GLN A 159 -3.32 -7.97 4.02
CA GLN A 159 -2.32 -8.02 2.94
C GLN A 159 -1.37 -6.82 2.97
N LEU A 160 -1.86 -5.61 3.30
CA LEU A 160 -1.01 -4.43 3.52
C LEU A 160 -0.08 -4.63 4.73
N GLY A 161 -0.52 -5.34 5.76
CA GLY A 161 0.31 -5.73 6.91
C GLY A 161 1.45 -6.65 6.50
N THR A 162 1.15 -7.67 5.70
CA THR A 162 2.17 -8.57 5.12
C THR A 162 3.15 -7.79 4.25
N LEU A 163 2.65 -6.94 3.35
CA LEU A 163 3.48 -6.11 2.47
C LEU A 163 4.36 -5.14 3.26
N ALA A 164 3.89 -4.65 4.41
CA ALA A 164 4.67 -3.78 5.27
C ALA A 164 5.85 -4.49 5.95
N GLY A 165 5.77 -5.80 6.14
CA GLY A 165 6.85 -6.62 6.70
C GLY A 165 7.37 -6.07 8.03
N SER A 166 8.69 -6.02 8.16
CA SER A 166 9.39 -5.56 9.37
C SER A 166 9.63 -4.05 9.44
N ARG A 167 9.12 -3.26 8.47
CA ARG A 167 9.35 -1.81 8.40
C ARG A 167 9.01 -1.13 9.73
N HIS A 168 9.92 -0.26 10.17
CA HIS A 168 9.82 0.47 11.43
C HIS A 168 9.58 -0.45 12.63
N TYR A 169 10.33 -1.56 12.73
CA TYR A 169 10.21 -2.55 13.80
C TYR A 169 8.78 -3.12 13.91
N ASN A 170 8.14 -3.36 12.76
CA ASN A 170 6.79 -3.88 12.59
C ASN A 170 5.64 -2.94 13.02
N VAL A 171 5.90 -1.66 13.31
CA VAL A 171 4.84 -0.70 13.68
C VAL A 171 3.82 -0.54 12.54
N GLU A 172 4.28 -0.50 11.28
CA GLU A 172 3.37 -0.39 10.14
C GLU A 172 2.50 -1.64 9.94
N ALA A 173 3.10 -2.83 10.02
CA ALA A 173 2.36 -4.08 9.92
C ALA A 173 1.31 -4.20 11.05
N THR A 174 1.68 -3.80 12.26
CA THR A 174 0.79 -3.76 13.44
C THR A 174 -0.40 -2.84 13.23
N TYR A 175 -0.17 -1.64 12.68
CA TYR A 175 -1.25 -0.73 12.31
C TYR A 175 -2.26 -1.42 11.39
N TYR A 176 -1.79 -2.07 10.34
CA TYR A 176 -2.67 -2.72 9.38
C TYR A 176 -3.40 -3.94 9.96
N TYR A 177 -2.73 -4.80 10.73
CA TYR A 177 -3.41 -5.94 11.37
C TYR A 177 -4.48 -5.49 12.37
N LEU A 178 -4.24 -4.42 13.13
CA LEU A 178 -5.28 -3.84 13.98
C LEU A 178 -6.44 -3.24 13.16
N ARG A 179 -6.16 -2.55 12.04
CA ARG A 179 -7.19 -2.07 11.12
C ARG A 179 -8.05 -3.19 10.56
N CYS A 180 -7.43 -4.33 10.24
CA CYS A 180 -8.13 -5.54 9.82
C CYS A 180 -9.08 -6.05 10.91
N ILE A 181 -8.58 -6.23 12.13
CA ILE A 181 -9.33 -6.72 13.30
C ILE A 181 -10.51 -5.80 13.67
N HIS A 182 -10.35 -4.49 13.52
CA HIS A 182 -11.36 -3.50 13.85
C HIS A 182 -12.28 -3.12 12.68
N SER A 183 -12.15 -3.79 11.53
CA SER A 183 -13.10 -3.64 10.41
C SER A 183 -14.43 -4.32 10.74
N GLU A 184 -15.50 -3.95 10.01
CA GLU A 184 -16.83 -4.55 10.20
C GLU A 184 -16.83 -6.05 9.87
N MET A 185 -16.11 -6.44 8.80
CA MET A 185 -15.82 -7.83 8.47
C MET A 185 -14.32 -8.10 8.70
N PRO A 186 -13.92 -8.45 9.93
CA PRO A 186 -12.53 -8.75 10.23
C PRO A 186 -12.08 -10.06 9.57
N PHE A 187 -10.78 -10.27 9.51
CA PHE A 187 -10.19 -11.52 9.04
C PHE A 187 -9.39 -12.18 10.17
N ASP A 188 -9.75 -13.42 10.52
CA ASP A 188 -9.24 -14.07 11.73
C ASP A 188 -7.72 -14.32 11.71
N GLY A 189 -7.12 -14.48 10.52
CA GLY A 189 -5.67 -14.64 10.40
C GLY A 189 -4.87 -13.44 10.94
N ALA A 190 -5.46 -12.24 10.96
CA ALA A 190 -4.79 -11.04 11.46
C ALA A 190 -4.49 -11.11 12.97
N TYR A 191 -5.32 -11.81 13.76
CA TYR A 191 -5.06 -11.99 15.21
C TYR A 191 -3.78 -12.80 15.45
N GLY A 192 -3.60 -13.87 14.67
CA GLY A 192 -2.40 -14.71 14.75
C GLY A 192 -1.15 -13.93 14.34
N ASN A 193 -1.24 -13.17 13.25
CA ASN A 193 -0.16 -12.33 12.76
C ASN A 193 0.26 -11.27 13.80
N LEU A 194 -0.72 -10.57 14.37
CA LEU A 194 -0.50 -9.56 15.40
C LEU A 194 0.14 -10.15 16.67
N THR A 195 -0.29 -11.34 17.09
CA THR A 195 0.28 -12.04 18.24
C THR A 195 1.78 -12.32 18.03
N ARG A 196 2.17 -12.83 16.85
CA ARG A 196 3.60 -13.06 16.52
C ARG A 196 4.42 -11.79 16.57
N LEU A 197 3.88 -10.67 16.05
CA LEU A 197 4.57 -9.38 16.11
C LEU A 197 4.80 -8.90 17.55
N PHE A 198 3.80 -9.08 18.41
CA PHE A 198 3.90 -8.73 19.82
C PHE A 198 4.87 -9.62 20.60
N ASP A 199 4.90 -10.92 20.33
CA ASP A 199 5.88 -11.84 20.92
C ASP A 199 7.32 -11.47 20.50
N LYS A 200 7.51 -11.10 19.22
CA LYS A 200 8.79 -10.59 18.70
C LYS A 200 9.20 -9.28 19.39
N ALA A 201 8.25 -8.36 19.58
CA ALA A 201 8.49 -7.09 20.27
C ALA A 201 8.88 -7.29 21.74
N ALA A 202 8.22 -8.22 22.45
CA ALA A 202 8.55 -8.55 23.84
C ALA A 202 9.98 -9.10 23.96
N LYS A 203 10.37 -10.04 23.10
CA LYS A 203 11.75 -10.56 23.04
C LYS A 203 12.76 -9.45 22.77
N ALA A 204 12.49 -8.59 21.78
CA ALA A 204 13.37 -7.48 21.41
C ALA A 204 13.51 -6.45 22.54
N TYR A 205 12.42 -6.10 23.23
CA TYR A 205 12.42 -5.14 24.33
C TYR A 205 13.34 -5.57 25.48
N HIS A 206 13.32 -6.85 25.86
CA HIS A 206 14.19 -7.37 26.91
C HIS A 206 15.68 -7.40 26.52
N GLN A 207 16.00 -7.46 25.22
CA GLN A 207 17.37 -7.41 24.73
C GLN A 207 17.95 -5.98 24.75
N ILE A 208 17.14 -4.97 24.41
CA ILE A 208 17.59 -3.57 24.32
C ILE A 208 17.71 -2.85 25.67
N ARG A 209 17.17 -3.42 26.76
CA ARG A 209 17.32 -2.85 28.13
C ARG A 209 18.75 -2.95 28.68
N LYS A 210 19.67 -3.62 28.00
CA LYS A 210 21.06 -3.75 28.45
C LYS A 210 21.81 -2.42 28.27
N PRO A 211 22.32 -1.79 29.34
CA PRO A 211 23.02 -0.52 29.23
C PRO A 211 24.37 -0.71 28.52
N GLU A 212 24.57 0.02 27.42
CA GLU A 212 25.87 0.08 26.74
C GLU A 212 26.65 1.32 27.15
N THR A 213 27.91 1.12 27.53
CA THR A 213 28.82 2.15 28.05
C THR A 213 29.63 2.88 26.99
N ARG A 214 29.44 2.55 25.70
CA ARG A 214 30.22 3.15 24.60
C ARG A 214 29.57 4.44 24.11
N LYS A 215 30.38 5.50 23.99
CA LYS A 215 29.98 6.76 23.35
C LYS A 215 29.77 6.51 21.85
N LEU A 216 28.53 6.66 21.38
CA LEU A 216 28.16 6.57 19.97
C LEU A 216 28.30 7.94 19.28
N SER A 217 28.43 7.94 17.95
CA SER A 217 28.30 9.17 17.16
C SER A 217 26.85 9.67 17.20
N ALA A 218 26.64 10.97 16.91
CA ALA A 218 25.29 11.56 16.94
C ALA A 218 24.28 10.84 16.02
N SER A 219 24.70 10.42 14.82
CA SER A 219 23.83 9.68 13.89
C SER A 219 23.46 8.29 14.44
N LYS A 220 24.46 7.53 14.93
CA LYS A 220 24.23 6.21 15.54
C LYS A 220 23.36 6.31 16.80
N GLN A 221 23.49 7.40 17.55
CA GLN A 221 22.65 7.69 18.69
C GLN A 221 21.18 7.89 18.28
N ARG A 222 20.91 8.68 17.24
CA ARG A 222 19.54 8.90 16.72
C ARG A 222 18.88 7.58 16.29
N SER A 223 19.56 6.77 15.47
CA SER A 223 19.03 5.48 15.03
C SER A 223 18.75 4.55 16.22
N ARG A 224 19.61 4.57 17.24
CA ARG A 224 19.40 3.80 18.48
C ARG A 224 18.17 4.28 19.25
N ASP A 225 17.99 5.58 19.38
CA ASP A 225 16.88 6.16 20.14
C ASP A 225 15.54 5.89 19.44
N ILE A 226 15.50 6.01 18.10
CA ILE A 226 14.35 5.61 17.28
C ILE A 226 14.07 4.11 17.41
N LYS A 227 15.10 3.26 17.33
CA LYS A 227 14.96 1.81 17.54
C LYS A 227 14.37 1.49 18.92
N ARG A 228 14.90 2.11 19.97
CA ARG A 228 14.43 1.92 21.35
C ARG A 228 12.97 2.35 21.49
N LEU A 229 12.61 3.50 20.94
CA LEU A 229 11.23 3.98 20.93
C LEU A 229 10.29 2.99 20.25
N LEU A 230 10.56 2.59 19.02
CA LEU A 230 9.63 1.77 18.23
C LEU A 230 9.45 0.37 18.84
N ILE A 231 10.52 -0.25 19.34
CA ILE A 231 10.45 -1.54 20.04
C ILE A 231 9.67 -1.40 21.37
N SER A 232 9.96 -0.36 22.16
CA SER A 232 9.29 -0.14 23.45
C SER A 232 7.81 0.21 23.27
N PHE A 233 7.49 0.98 22.23
CA PHE A 233 6.12 1.26 21.82
C PHE A 233 5.38 -0.03 21.44
N MET A 234 5.98 -0.87 20.60
CA MET A 234 5.40 -2.15 20.21
C MET A 234 5.16 -3.09 21.40
N TYR A 235 6.12 -3.16 22.34
CA TYR A 235 5.94 -3.90 23.57
C TYR A 235 4.83 -3.31 24.44
N LEU A 236 4.77 -1.99 24.61
CA LEU A 236 3.67 -1.35 25.32
C LEU A 236 2.31 -1.68 24.69
N GLN A 237 2.21 -1.65 23.36
CA GLN A 237 0.96 -1.99 22.67
C GLN A 237 0.55 -3.45 22.86
N SER A 238 1.49 -4.39 23.06
CA SER A 238 1.14 -5.78 23.39
C SER A 238 0.54 -5.90 24.80
N LEU A 239 0.99 -5.05 25.73
CA LEU A 239 0.44 -5.01 27.08
C LEU A 239 -0.94 -4.36 27.14
N LEU A 240 -1.26 -3.48 26.19
CA LEU A 240 -2.54 -2.79 26.08
C LEU A 240 -3.54 -3.53 25.16
N GLN A 241 -3.42 -4.86 25.06
CA GLN A 241 -4.37 -5.71 24.34
C GLN A 241 -5.34 -6.41 25.30
N PRO A 242 -6.57 -6.74 24.86
CA PRO A 242 -7.57 -7.32 25.74
C PRO A 242 -7.22 -8.65 26.43
N LYS A 243 -6.23 -9.38 25.90
CA LYS A 243 -5.81 -10.70 26.44
C LYS A 243 -4.59 -10.61 27.37
N SER A 244 -4.09 -9.41 27.65
CA SER A 244 -2.88 -9.22 28.45
C SER A 244 -3.16 -9.22 29.96
N SER A 245 -2.31 -9.90 30.74
CA SER A 245 -2.46 -10.08 32.20
C SER A 245 -1.34 -9.39 33.01
N THR A 246 -0.95 -8.17 32.64
CA THR A 246 0.19 -7.48 33.28
C THR A 246 -0.12 -6.81 34.61
N VAL A 247 0.94 -6.64 35.41
CA VAL A 247 0.94 -5.94 36.71
C VAL A 247 1.04 -4.41 36.46
N ASP A 248 0.16 -3.63 37.10
CA ASP A 248 -0.03 -2.19 36.84
C ASP A 248 1.23 -1.30 37.02
N ALA A 249 2.16 -1.69 37.91
CA ALA A 249 3.34 -0.88 38.24
C ALA A 249 4.38 -0.83 37.11
N ASP A 250 4.61 -1.98 36.44
CA ASP A 250 5.55 -2.08 35.34
C ASP A 250 5.02 -1.36 34.09
N LEU A 251 3.70 -1.37 33.90
CA LEU A 251 3.03 -0.67 32.80
C LEU A 251 3.21 0.85 32.90
N THR A 252 3.05 1.41 34.09
CA THR A 252 3.19 2.87 34.31
C THR A 252 4.60 3.35 33.97
N THR A 253 5.61 2.61 34.42
CA THR A 253 7.02 2.93 34.13
C THR A 253 7.31 2.86 32.63
N LEU A 254 6.81 1.81 31.96
CA LEU A 254 6.97 1.66 30.52
C LEU A 254 6.31 2.81 29.74
N CYS A 255 5.09 3.21 30.11
CA CYS A 255 4.42 4.36 29.50
C CYS A 255 5.27 5.63 29.58
N GLN A 256 5.84 5.92 30.74
CA GLN A 256 6.71 7.09 30.94
C GLN A 256 7.95 7.03 30.04
N THR A 257 8.67 5.90 30.03
CA THR A 257 9.85 5.72 29.18
C THR A 257 9.52 5.88 27.69
N VAL A 258 8.41 5.32 27.22
CA VAL A 258 7.99 5.46 25.82
C VAL A 258 7.66 6.91 25.48
N LEU A 259 7.00 7.65 26.38
CA LEU A 259 6.68 9.07 26.17
C LEU A 259 7.91 9.97 26.16
N GLU A 260 8.90 9.69 27.02
CA GLU A 260 10.19 10.39 27.03
C GLU A 260 10.97 10.16 25.74
N ASP A 261 11.07 8.90 25.31
CA ASP A 261 11.73 8.53 24.05
C ASP A 261 11.02 9.12 22.84
N PHE A 262 9.68 9.13 22.85
CA PHE A 262 8.87 9.73 21.81
C PHE A 262 9.14 11.22 21.70
N ASN A 263 9.11 11.93 22.83
CA ASN A 263 9.38 13.37 22.87
C ASN A 263 10.79 13.68 22.35
N LEU A 264 11.81 12.92 22.77
CA LEU A 264 13.18 13.07 22.26
C LEU A 264 13.25 12.87 20.74
N CYS A 265 12.66 11.79 20.23
CA CYS A 265 12.75 11.45 18.81
C CYS A 265 12.01 12.42 17.90
N LEU A 266 10.97 13.11 18.38
CA LEU A 266 10.26 14.14 17.62
C LEU A 266 11.18 15.31 17.22
N PHE A 267 12.13 15.68 18.08
CA PHE A 267 13.10 16.76 17.79
C PHE A 267 14.18 16.37 16.76
N TYR A 268 14.24 15.11 16.33
CA TYR A 268 15.16 14.74 15.26
C TYR A 268 14.62 15.18 13.91
N LEU A 269 15.28 16.17 13.31
CA LEU A 269 14.96 16.66 11.98
C LEU A 269 15.71 15.89 10.88
N PRO A 270 15.10 15.74 9.69
CA PRO A 270 15.79 15.21 8.52
C PRO A 270 17.03 16.05 8.22
N SER A 271 18.18 15.39 7.99
CA SER A 271 19.39 16.11 7.57
C SER A 271 19.23 16.59 6.12
N PRO A 272 19.52 17.86 5.79
CA PRO A 272 19.40 18.39 4.43
C PRO A 272 20.36 17.74 3.41
N LEU A 273 21.28 16.87 3.85
CA LEU A 273 22.33 16.25 3.01
C LEU A 273 22.07 14.78 2.64
N SER A 274 20.92 14.18 2.99
CA SER A 274 20.66 12.75 2.74
C SER A 274 20.16 12.40 1.34
N HIS A 275 20.09 13.36 0.41
CA HIS A 275 19.87 13.05 -1.00
C HIS A 275 21.19 12.70 -1.70
N GLY A 276 21.54 11.41 -1.67
CA GLY A 276 22.44 10.81 -2.64
C GLY A 276 23.93 10.80 -2.27
N SER A 277 24.35 9.76 -1.54
CA SER A 277 25.66 9.14 -1.74
C SER A 277 25.56 7.69 -1.27
N GLY A 278 25.27 6.78 -2.21
CA GLY A 278 25.48 5.37 -1.97
C GLY A 278 26.98 5.09 -1.93
N SER A 279 27.46 4.60 -0.79
CA SER A 279 28.68 3.80 -0.61
C SER A 279 28.84 3.57 0.89
N GLU A 280 28.59 2.36 1.35
CA GLU A 280 29.51 1.62 2.22
C GLU A 280 29.02 0.19 2.33
N GLU A 281 29.90 -0.72 1.91
CA GLU A 281 29.72 -2.17 1.94
C GLU A 281 29.65 -2.63 3.39
N GLY A 282 28.48 -3.15 3.78
CA GLY A 282 28.27 -3.88 5.02
C GLY A 282 26.98 -4.67 4.86
N GLU A 283 27.06 -5.99 5.01
CA GLU A 283 25.90 -6.90 5.08
C GLU A 283 25.14 -6.68 6.40
N GLU A 284 24.66 -5.46 6.63
CA GLU A 284 23.70 -5.15 7.68
C GLU A 284 22.35 -4.92 7.00
N GLU A 285 21.31 -5.55 7.57
CA GLU A 285 19.89 -5.37 7.27
C GLU A 285 19.58 -3.98 6.67
N PRO A 286 18.70 -3.86 5.65
CA PRO A 286 18.38 -2.57 5.04
C PRO A 286 17.89 -1.61 6.11
N ASP A 287 18.81 -0.80 6.65
CA ASP A 287 18.53 0.20 7.65
C ASP A 287 17.55 1.15 6.98
N TRP A 288 16.31 1.14 7.44
CA TRP A 288 15.31 2.14 7.06
C TRP A 288 15.68 3.47 7.74
N GLY A 289 16.95 3.86 7.56
CA GLY A 289 17.78 4.82 8.25
C GLY A 289 17.38 6.24 7.92
N CYS A 290 16.10 6.54 8.16
CA CYS A 290 15.67 7.89 8.36
C CYS A 290 16.15 8.28 9.76
N GLY A 291 17.06 9.24 9.85
CA GLY A 291 17.51 9.80 11.14
C GLY A 291 16.42 10.57 11.90
N CYS A 292 15.15 10.41 11.51
CA CYS A 292 13.95 11.03 12.04
C CYS A 292 12.72 10.13 11.78
N LEU A 293 11.63 10.33 12.52
CA LEU A 293 10.39 9.58 12.34
C LEU A 293 9.55 10.19 11.19
N PRO A 294 9.09 9.39 10.21
CA PRO A 294 8.19 9.88 9.16
C PRO A 294 6.81 10.29 9.71
N ASP A 295 6.21 11.36 9.17
CA ASP A 295 4.90 11.86 9.60
C ASP A 295 3.79 10.80 9.50
N LEU A 296 3.80 9.98 8.45
CA LEU A 296 2.84 8.89 8.26
C LEU A 296 2.98 7.80 9.35
N LEU A 297 4.22 7.54 9.81
CA LEU A 297 4.46 6.60 10.91
C LEU A 297 3.91 7.16 12.22
N LEU A 298 4.14 8.45 12.51
CA LEU A 298 3.59 9.12 13.69
C LEU A 298 2.06 9.07 13.71
N PHE A 299 1.42 9.35 12.57
CA PHE A 299 -0.02 9.21 12.42
C PHE A 299 -0.50 7.79 12.73
N ARG A 300 0.17 6.77 12.17
CA ARG A 300 -0.14 5.35 12.42
C ARG A 300 0.01 4.98 13.90
N MET A 301 1.05 5.46 14.59
CA MET A 301 1.25 5.23 16.02
C MET A 301 0.08 5.78 16.85
N VAL A 302 -0.42 6.98 16.53
CA VAL A 302 -1.60 7.56 17.20
C VAL A 302 -2.84 6.69 16.93
N VAL A 303 -3.07 6.27 15.68
CA VAL A 303 -4.23 5.43 15.34
C VAL A 303 -4.17 4.05 16.02
N ILE A 304 -2.97 3.45 16.16
CA ILE A 304 -2.77 2.24 16.95
C ILE A 304 -3.26 2.46 18.39
N CYS A 305 -2.86 3.55 19.03
CA CYS A 305 -3.29 3.85 20.40
C CYS A 305 -4.82 3.99 20.51
N LEU A 306 -5.46 4.66 19.55
CA LEU A 306 -6.91 4.81 19.50
C LEU A 306 -7.63 3.46 19.34
N MET A 307 -7.11 2.56 18.50
CA MET A 307 -7.66 1.21 18.33
C MET A 307 -7.50 0.38 19.61
N SER A 308 -6.34 0.45 20.27
CA SER A 308 -6.12 -0.21 21.57
C SER A 308 -7.10 0.29 22.64
N VAL A 309 -7.31 1.61 22.74
CA VAL A 309 -8.32 2.20 23.64
C VAL A 309 -9.72 1.70 23.31
N HIS A 310 -10.10 1.67 22.03
CA HIS A 310 -11.40 1.16 21.60
C HIS A 310 -11.59 -0.33 21.95
N GLY A 311 -10.57 -1.16 21.69
CA GLY A 311 -10.57 -2.59 22.03
C GLY A 311 -10.75 -2.83 23.54
N LEU A 312 -9.98 -2.14 24.37
CA LEU A 312 -10.06 -2.24 25.83
C LEU A 312 -11.40 -1.74 26.38
N LYS A 313 -11.99 -0.70 25.77
CA LYS A 313 -13.34 -0.22 26.13
C LYS A 313 -14.39 -1.31 25.93
N LYS A 314 -14.32 -2.01 24.80
CA LYS A 314 -15.29 -3.05 24.43
C LYS A 314 -15.23 -4.26 25.37
N THR A 315 -14.05 -4.57 25.91
CA THR A 315 -13.85 -5.71 26.82
C THR A 315 -13.94 -5.37 28.30
N GLY A 316 -14.02 -4.09 28.68
CA GLY A 316 -14.24 -3.65 30.05
C GLY A 316 -13.04 -3.85 30.99
N LEU A 317 -11.81 -3.80 30.46
CA LEU A 317 -10.60 -4.11 31.22
C LEU A 317 -10.06 -2.91 32.02
N LYS A 318 -9.39 -3.21 33.13
CA LYS A 318 -8.81 -2.22 34.07
C LYS A 318 -7.75 -1.31 33.43
N GLN A 319 -7.01 -1.84 32.45
CA GLN A 319 -5.97 -1.09 31.72
C GLN A 319 -6.51 0.02 30.82
N TYR A 320 -7.84 0.10 30.63
CA TYR A 320 -8.48 1.11 29.80
C TYR A 320 -8.13 2.56 30.20
N SER A 321 -8.07 2.85 31.51
CA SER A 321 -7.71 4.18 32.00
C SER A 321 -6.26 4.55 31.66
N ALA A 322 -5.33 3.60 31.83
CA ALA A 322 -3.93 3.76 31.48
C ALA A 322 -3.75 3.98 29.97
N ALA A 323 -4.47 3.22 29.13
CA ALA A 323 -4.45 3.38 27.68
C ALA A 323 -4.94 4.78 27.24
N ILE A 324 -6.02 5.29 27.85
CA ILE A 324 -6.51 6.65 27.58
C ILE A 324 -5.44 7.68 27.97
N ALA A 325 -4.92 7.60 29.19
CA ALA A 325 -3.93 8.55 29.69
C ALA A 325 -2.68 8.58 28.81
N PHE A 326 -2.15 7.41 28.44
CA PHE A 326 -1.02 7.29 27.53
C PHE A 326 -1.33 7.89 26.15
N THR A 327 -2.49 7.57 25.57
CA THR A 327 -2.90 8.09 24.25
C THR A 327 -3.00 9.61 24.24
N LEU A 328 -3.59 10.20 25.29
CA LEU A 328 -3.70 11.65 25.43
C LEU A 328 -2.33 12.31 25.61
N ALA A 329 -1.44 11.72 26.41
CA ALA A 329 -0.08 12.23 26.60
C ALA A 329 0.73 12.18 25.31
N LEU A 330 0.68 11.05 24.58
CA LEU A 330 1.34 10.89 23.28
C LEU A 330 0.84 11.95 22.27
N PHE A 331 -0.48 12.13 22.18
CA PHE A 331 -1.09 13.14 21.32
C PHE A 331 -0.70 14.56 21.73
N SER A 332 -0.65 14.85 23.04
CA SER A 332 -0.20 16.14 23.55
C SER A 332 1.24 16.45 23.18
N HIS A 333 2.16 15.48 23.27
CA HIS A 333 3.55 15.65 22.84
C HIS A 333 3.62 15.96 21.33
N LEU A 334 2.85 15.24 20.51
CA LEU A 334 2.80 15.47 19.07
C LEU A 334 2.29 16.89 18.74
N VAL A 335 1.16 17.31 19.33
CA VAL A 335 0.59 18.65 19.11
C VAL A 335 1.56 19.74 19.56
N ASN A 336 2.20 19.56 20.72
CA ASN A 336 3.19 20.50 21.21
C ASN A 336 4.37 20.64 20.23
N HIS A 337 4.86 19.52 19.68
CA HIS A 337 5.94 19.55 18.71
C HIS A 337 5.53 20.21 17.38
N VAL A 338 4.32 19.95 16.90
CA VAL A 338 3.77 20.65 15.73
C VAL A 338 3.68 22.16 15.99
N ASN A 339 3.22 22.59 17.17
CA ASN A 339 3.18 24.00 17.55
C ASN A 339 4.57 24.64 17.56
N ILE A 340 5.57 23.97 18.15
CA ILE A 340 6.96 24.46 18.16
C ILE A 340 7.49 24.65 16.73
N ARG A 341 7.24 23.69 15.83
CA ARG A 341 7.67 23.79 14.43
C ARG A 341 6.96 24.93 13.69
N LEU A 342 5.65 25.09 13.91
CA LEU A 342 4.89 26.19 13.32
C LEU A 342 5.38 27.55 13.82
N GLN A 343 5.67 27.68 15.12
CA GLN A 343 6.22 28.91 15.71
C GLN A 343 7.58 29.26 15.11
N ALA A 344 8.48 28.28 15.00
CA ALA A 344 9.81 28.50 14.40
C ALA A 344 9.71 28.99 12.94
N GLU A 345 8.86 28.37 12.13
CA GLU A 345 8.65 28.78 10.73
C GLU A 345 8.03 30.20 10.63
N LEU A 346 7.10 30.55 11.52
CA LEU A 346 6.51 31.89 11.56
C LEU A 346 7.54 32.96 11.96
N GLU A 347 8.38 32.67 12.94
CA GLU A 347 9.46 33.57 13.38
C GLU A 347 10.52 33.77 12.28
N GLU A 348 10.86 32.71 11.51
CA GLU A 348 11.76 32.84 10.35
C GLU A 348 11.16 33.71 9.23
N VAL A 349 9.85 33.62 8.99
CA VAL A 349 9.15 34.48 8.01
C VAL A 349 9.13 35.94 8.48
N GLU A 350 8.88 36.21 9.75
CA GLU A 350 8.92 37.58 10.29
C GLU A 350 10.33 38.20 10.20
N ASN A 351 11.37 37.41 10.48
CA ASN A 351 12.76 37.88 10.43
C ASN A 351 13.32 38.04 9.01
N SER A 352 12.68 37.48 7.99
CA SER A 352 13.11 37.55 6.59
C SER A 352 12.42 38.66 5.77
N VAL A 353 11.44 39.36 6.33
CA VAL A 353 10.88 40.58 5.74
C VAL A 353 11.81 41.75 6.05
N PRO A 354 12.43 42.41 5.04
CA PRO A 354 13.20 43.63 5.30
C PRO A 354 12.26 44.69 5.87
N SER A 355 12.59 45.20 7.05
CA SER A 355 11.99 46.41 7.61
C SER A 355 11.93 47.48 6.52
N LEU A 356 10.74 47.83 6.05
CA LEU A 356 10.53 49.08 5.30
C LEU A 356 11.01 50.20 6.21
N GLN A 357 12.19 50.76 5.89
CA GLN A 357 12.72 51.91 6.60
C GLN A 357 11.68 53.04 6.49
N PRO A 358 11.34 53.72 7.59
CA PRO A 358 10.52 54.92 7.50
C PRO A 358 11.29 55.95 6.67
N GLU A 359 10.60 56.52 5.68
CA GLU A 359 11.17 57.51 4.75
C GLU A 359 12.04 58.53 5.49
N GLN A 360 13.34 58.50 5.22
CA GLN A 360 14.17 59.67 5.45
C GLN A 360 13.72 60.72 4.45
N SER A 361 13.15 61.79 5.00
CA SER A 361 12.91 63.05 4.33
C SER A 361 14.24 63.62 3.83
N ASP A 362 14.62 63.27 2.59
CA ASP A 362 15.59 64.05 1.84
C ASP A 362 14.84 65.16 1.10
N ASP A 363 15.00 66.33 1.69
CA ASP A 363 14.74 67.67 1.20
C ASP A 363 15.04 67.81 -0.30
N PRO A 364 14.06 68.17 -1.17
CA PRO A 364 14.36 68.50 -2.54
C PRO A 364 14.87 69.94 -2.61
N GLU A 365 16.14 70.07 -3.00
CA GLU A 365 16.71 71.32 -3.49
C GLU A 365 15.80 72.01 -4.52
N THR A 366 15.82 73.34 -4.44
CA THR A 366 15.44 74.36 -5.44
C THR A 366 13.96 74.72 -5.61
N LYS A 367 13.63 75.98 -5.24
CA LYS A 367 13.50 77.08 -6.22
C LYS A 367 13.24 78.44 -5.58
N ASP A 368 13.93 79.46 -6.11
CA ASP A 368 13.40 80.83 -6.20
C ASP A 368 13.83 81.44 -7.55
N PRO A 369 12.95 81.44 -8.56
CA PRO A 369 12.95 82.40 -9.64
C PRO A 369 11.94 83.51 -9.33
N ALA A 370 12.24 84.71 -9.82
CA ALA A 370 11.30 85.82 -9.86
C ALA A 370 9.97 85.44 -10.55
N GLN A 371 8.90 86.06 -10.03
CA GLN A 371 7.57 86.31 -10.62
C GLN A 371 6.48 85.21 -10.50
N ALA A 372 5.68 85.35 -9.42
CA ALA A 372 4.22 85.61 -9.36
C ALA A 372 3.22 84.79 -10.23
N PRO A 373 1.92 84.75 -9.86
CA PRO A 373 1.31 84.40 -8.57
C PRO A 373 0.23 83.28 -8.71
N GLU A 374 -0.13 82.69 -7.55
CA GLU A 374 -1.39 82.04 -7.11
C GLU A 374 -2.65 82.16 -8.02
N PRO A 375 -3.61 81.18 -8.02
CA PRO A 375 -4.43 80.89 -6.81
C PRO A 375 -4.95 79.39 -6.73
N PRO A 376 -5.91 78.99 -5.84
CA PRO A 376 -5.72 77.84 -4.95
C PRO A 376 -6.72 76.67 -5.19
N CYS A 377 -6.55 75.60 -4.40
CA CYS A 377 -7.36 74.38 -4.33
C CYS A 377 -8.87 74.59 -4.16
N ALA A 378 -9.66 73.72 -4.80
CA ALA A 378 -10.95 73.17 -4.33
C ALA A 378 -11.35 72.14 -5.42
N GLU A 379 -11.54 70.86 -5.19
CA GLU A 379 -12.54 70.17 -4.35
C GLU A 379 -13.17 69.12 -5.27
N ALA A 380 -13.39 67.92 -4.73
CA ALA A 380 -14.65 67.18 -4.83
C ALA A 380 -15.14 66.78 -6.25
N GLU A 381 -15.80 65.68 -6.48
CA GLU A 381 -16.34 64.56 -5.73
C GLU A 381 -16.98 63.73 -6.87
N ARG A 382 -17.05 62.40 -6.69
CA ARG A 382 -18.11 61.55 -7.29
C ARG A 382 -18.11 61.45 -8.83
N GLU A 383 -18.70 60.48 -9.46
CA GLU A 383 -19.18 59.14 -9.15
C GLU A 383 -19.35 58.50 -10.53
N ARG A 384 -19.35 57.17 -10.55
CA ARG A 384 -20.17 56.35 -11.46
C ARG A 384 -19.89 56.43 -12.98
N ALA A 385 -19.33 55.31 -13.40
CA ALA A 385 -20.07 54.26 -14.11
C ALA A 385 -19.82 54.09 -15.61
N ARG A 386 -19.83 52.79 -15.93
CA ARG A 386 -20.28 52.13 -17.16
C ARG A 386 -19.29 51.98 -18.31
N ASN A 387 -19.04 50.68 -18.52
CA ASN A 387 -19.18 49.94 -19.77
C ASN A 387 -18.30 50.36 -20.95
N GLY A 388 -17.29 49.53 -21.19
CA GLY A 388 -17.41 48.54 -22.25
C GLY A 388 -17.11 49.02 -23.67
N THR A 389 -15.87 48.69 -24.11
CA THR A 389 -15.46 48.25 -25.46
C THR A 389 -15.62 49.25 -26.62
N PRO A 390 -14.62 49.35 -27.53
CA PRO A 390 -14.61 48.38 -28.63
C PRO A 390 -13.24 47.92 -29.14
N THR A 391 -13.34 46.73 -29.71
CA THR A 391 -12.55 46.05 -30.73
C THR A 391 -11.94 46.91 -31.84
N GLY A 392 -10.78 46.49 -32.37
CA GLY A 392 -10.37 46.87 -33.73
C GLY A 392 -8.91 46.54 -34.05
N ALA A 393 -8.69 45.51 -34.88
CA ALA A 393 -7.39 44.99 -35.27
C ALA A 393 -6.67 45.82 -36.36
N GLY A 394 -5.33 45.87 -36.29
CA GLY A 394 -4.44 46.36 -37.36
C GLY A 394 -3.02 45.79 -37.22
N LYS A 395 -2.56 45.03 -38.23
CA LYS A 395 -1.23 44.41 -38.43
C LYS A 395 -0.28 45.37 -39.21
N PRO A 396 1.01 45.06 -39.51
CA PRO A 396 2.11 44.41 -38.76
C PRO A 396 3.54 45.01 -38.99
N ARG A 397 4.57 44.36 -38.37
CA ARG A 397 6.04 44.28 -38.65
C ARG A 397 6.96 45.43 -38.15
N GLY A 398 8.12 45.21 -37.48
CA GLY A 398 8.86 44.01 -37.04
C GLY A 398 10.26 44.37 -36.49
N LYS A 399 10.99 43.34 -35.98
CA LYS A 399 12.36 43.27 -35.36
C LYS A 399 12.31 43.25 -33.81
N SER A 400 13.01 42.40 -33.05
CA SER A 400 13.95 41.29 -33.28
C SER A 400 14.27 40.65 -31.91
N GLY A 401 14.55 39.33 -31.85
CA GLY A 401 15.53 38.79 -30.90
C GLY A 401 15.06 37.88 -29.74
N LYS A 402 15.31 36.58 -29.95
CA LYS A 402 15.76 35.50 -29.01
C LYS A 402 14.86 35.04 -27.84
N LYS A 403 14.45 33.77 -27.97
CA LYS A 403 13.79 32.88 -27.00
C LYS A 403 14.79 31.84 -26.46
N TYR A 404 14.52 31.28 -25.27
CA TYR A 404 14.97 29.97 -24.79
C TYR A 404 13.85 29.29 -23.96
N PRO A 405 13.82 27.95 -23.84
CA PRO A 405 12.68 27.16 -24.33
C PRO A 405 12.04 26.21 -23.30
N ARG A 406 10.79 25.80 -23.58
CA ARG A 406 10.14 24.61 -23.03
C ARG A 406 10.13 23.51 -24.11
N LEU A 407 10.60 22.30 -23.78
CA LEU A 407 10.49 21.05 -24.56
C LEU A 407 10.08 19.96 -23.56
N SER A 408 8.93 19.27 -23.62
CA SER A 408 8.24 18.48 -24.65
C SER A 408 8.63 16.99 -24.68
N TYR A 409 7.64 16.16 -24.30
CA TYR A 409 7.29 14.84 -24.81
C TYR A 409 8.25 14.15 -25.80
N LEU A 410 8.63 12.90 -25.49
CA LEU A 410 9.15 11.93 -26.46
C LEU A 410 8.18 10.76 -26.62
N ARG A 411 7.43 10.75 -27.72
CA ARG A 411 6.92 9.55 -28.39
C ARG A 411 8.01 9.01 -29.32
N ARG A 412 8.33 7.71 -29.27
CA ARG A 412 9.17 7.04 -30.28
C ARG A 412 8.31 6.10 -31.15
N ARG A 413 8.51 6.23 -32.46
CA ARG A 413 7.74 5.64 -33.56
C ARG A 413 8.43 4.37 -34.09
N ARG A 414 7.61 3.40 -34.52
CA ARG A 414 7.94 2.18 -35.26
C ARG A 414 8.83 2.45 -36.49
N GLN A 415 9.83 1.59 -36.71
CA GLN A 415 10.50 1.41 -38.00
C GLN A 415 10.13 0.05 -38.60
N ARG A 416 9.76 0.09 -39.88
CA ARG A 416 9.39 -1.02 -40.77
C ARG A 416 10.63 -1.32 -41.63
N ARG A 417 11.11 -2.56 -41.67
CA ARG A 417 12.07 -3.05 -42.66
C ARG A 417 11.40 -4.15 -43.50
N GLN A 418 11.56 -4.06 -44.82
CA GLN A 418 11.09 -5.03 -45.82
C GLN A 418 12.15 -6.11 -46.11
N LYS A 419 11.63 -7.30 -46.50
CA LYS A 419 12.20 -8.58 -47.02
C LYS A 419 12.93 -8.42 -48.38
N PRO A 420 13.64 -9.43 -48.99
CA PRO A 420 13.28 -10.86 -49.24
C PRO A 420 14.44 -11.88 -48.97
N ASP A 421 14.36 -13.21 -49.06
CA ASP A 421 13.75 -14.12 -50.06
C ASP A 421 13.55 -15.57 -49.53
N GLU A 422 12.65 -16.27 -50.22
CA GLU A 422 12.47 -17.71 -50.51
C GLU A 422 12.80 -18.84 -49.49
N SER A 423 11.79 -19.64 -49.16
CA SER A 423 11.69 -21.04 -49.62
C SER A 423 10.39 -21.70 -49.17
N ASP A 424 9.86 -22.44 -50.13
CA ASP A 424 8.61 -23.20 -50.21
C ASP A 424 8.66 -24.47 -49.35
N LEU A 425 7.50 -24.95 -48.88
CA LEU A 425 7.02 -26.33 -49.09
C LEU A 425 5.71 -26.58 -48.30
N SER A 426 4.88 -27.32 -49.00
CA SER A 426 3.43 -27.53 -48.88
C SER A 426 3.07 -28.81 -48.10
N GLU A 427 1.76 -29.04 -47.99
CA GLU A 427 1.01 -30.28 -47.70
C GLU A 427 0.59 -30.44 -46.22
N GLY A 428 -0.67 -30.50 -45.81
CA GLY A 428 -1.93 -30.83 -46.51
C GLY A 428 -2.35 -32.24 -46.15
N PHE A 429 -3.35 -32.41 -45.27
CA PHE A 429 -4.27 -33.56 -45.32
C PHE A 429 -5.51 -33.32 -44.44
N GLU A 430 -6.68 -33.48 -45.05
CA GLU A 430 -7.98 -33.71 -44.40
C GLU A 430 -8.38 -35.19 -44.56
N THR A 431 -9.45 -35.58 -43.85
CA THR A 431 -10.34 -36.76 -43.99
C THR A 431 -10.09 -38.03 -43.14
N ASP A 432 -10.72 -38.04 -41.95
CA ASP A 432 -11.92 -38.84 -41.54
C ASP A 432 -11.89 -40.40 -41.53
N PRO A 433 -12.96 -41.12 -41.10
CA PRO A 433 -12.98 -41.91 -39.86
C PRO A 433 -13.20 -43.43 -40.08
N SER A 434 -13.17 -44.24 -39.01
CA SER A 434 -13.65 -45.63 -39.07
C SER A 434 -14.25 -46.10 -37.74
N GLU A 435 -15.47 -46.60 -37.86
CA GLU A 435 -16.32 -47.31 -36.90
C GLU A 435 -15.77 -48.72 -36.57
N ASP A 436 -16.12 -49.25 -35.38
CA ASP A 436 -16.94 -50.47 -35.18
C ASP A 436 -16.96 -50.86 -33.67
N SER A 437 -18.15 -50.84 -33.03
CA SER A 437 -19.03 -51.99 -32.71
C SER A 437 -18.59 -52.80 -31.46
N ALA A 438 -19.41 -53.26 -30.51
CA ALA A 438 -20.86 -53.27 -30.28
C ALA A 438 -21.15 -53.80 -28.84
N GLY A 439 -22.40 -53.62 -28.37
CA GLY A 439 -23.05 -54.37 -27.27
C GLY A 439 -23.28 -53.53 -26.01
N GLY A 440 -24.48 -53.22 -25.52
CA GLY A 440 -25.80 -53.80 -25.72
C GLY A 440 -26.34 -54.25 -24.35
N SER A 441 -27.33 -53.54 -23.79
CA SER A 441 -28.54 -54.10 -23.15
C SER A 441 -29.33 -53.04 -22.40
N GLU A 442 -30.65 -53.14 -22.60
CA GLU A 442 -31.75 -52.33 -22.12
C GLU A 442 -32.10 -52.59 -20.65
N GLY A 443 -32.91 -51.69 -20.07
CA GLY A 443 -33.61 -51.90 -18.80
C GLY A 443 -34.40 -50.65 -18.37
N SER A 444 -35.66 -50.56 -18.79
CA SER A 444 -36.63 -49.54 -18.38
C SER A 444 -37.46 -50.00 -17.16
N ASP A 445 -37.73 -49.10 -16.22
CA ASP A 445 -39.03 -48.85 -15.52
C ASP A 445 -38.78 -47.84 -14.37
N SER A 446 -39.39 -46.66 -14.35
CA SER A 446 -40.79 -46.29 -14.02
C SER A 446 -41.09 -46.23 -12.51
N GLY A 447 -41.32 -44.98 -12.02
CA GLY A 447 -42.28 -44.64 -10.96
C GLY A 447 -41.83 -44.67 -9.50
N SER A 448 -41.71 -43.50 -8.86
CA SER A 448 -42.65 -43.08 -7.78
C SER A 448 -42.24 -41.75 -7.12
N ASP A 449 -43.25 -40.91 -6.93
CA ASP A 449 -43.25 -39.70 -6.11
C ASP A 449 -42.82 -39.98 -4.67
N LYS A 450 -41.91 -39.14 -4.13
CA LYS A 450 -41.98 -38.64 -2.75
C LYS A 450 -41.40 -37.23 -2.68
N SER A 451 -42.27 -36.32 -2.24
CA SER A 451 -41.96 -35.05 -1.60
C SER A 451 -40.97 -35.27 -0.46
N ASP A 452 -39.84 -34.58 -0.47
CA ASP A 452 -39.05 -34.33 0.73
C ASP A 452 -38.46 -32.92 0.66
N GLU A 453 -38.47 -32.32 1.84
CA GLU A 453 -38.31 -30.93 2.20
C GLU A 453 -36.98 -30.34 1.74
N GLU A 454 -36.99 -29.02 1.57
CA GLU A 454 -35.84 -28.17 1.27
C GLU A 454 -34.67 -28.51 2.20
N GLY A 455 -33.77 -29.35 1.70
CA GLY A 455 -32.47 -29.61 2.27
C GLY A 455 -31.64 -28.35 2.17
N ASP A 456 -31.65 -27.61 3.26
CA ASP A 456 -30.72 -26.55 3.63
C ASP A 456 -29.30 -27.02 3.28
N THR A 457 -28.76 -26.58 2.14
CA THR A 457 -27.38 -26.88 1.75
C THR A 457 -26.47 -26.03 2.63
N ALA A 458 -26.23 -26.55 3.84
CA ALA A 458 -25.11 -26.23 4.70
C ALA A 458 -23.81 -26.54 3.94
N PHE A 459 -23.36 -25.59 3.13
CA PHE A 459 -21.96 -25.51 2.72
C PHE A 459 -21.52 -24.07 2.98
N ASP A 460 -20.80 -23.97 4.09
CA ASP A 460 -20.45 -22.81 4.89
C ASP A 460 -20.06 -21.51 4.16
N LEU A 461 -20.45 -20.41 4.81
CA LEU A 461 -19.95 -19.05 4.60
C LEU A 461 -18.50 -18.87 5.12
N GLU A 462 -17.91 -19.88 5.76
CA GLU A 462 -16.60 -19.83 6.43
C GLU A 462 -15.39 -20.07 5.51
N THR A 463 -15.57 -20.40 4.23
CA THR A 463 -14.42 -20.76 3.34
C THR A 463 -13.47 -19.60 3.02
N ASP A 464 -13.84 -18.34 3.33
CA ASP A 464 -12.95 -17.18 3.18
C ASP A 464 -11.72 -17.24 4.11
N SER A 465 -11.80 -17.95 5.25
CA SER A 465 -10.68 -18.00 6.19
C SER A 465 -9.54 -18.88 5.70
N ASP A 466 -9.82 -19.99 5.04
CA ASP A 466 -8.84 -21.08 4.96
C ASP A 466 -7.70 -20.80 3.97
N MET A 467 -7.99 -20.24 2.80
CA MET A 467 -6.95 -19.96 1.81
C MET A 467 -6.07 -18.76 2.20
N ASN A 468 -6.68 -17.69 2.71
CA ASN A 468 -5.93 -16.50 3.10
C ASN A 468 -5.26 -16.64 4.48
N SER A 469 -5.75 -17.54 5.34
CA SER A 469 -5.11 -17.79 6.64
C SER A 469 -3.84 -18.63 6.49
N GLN A 470 -3.80 -19.54 5.51
CA GLN A 470 -2.59 -20.26 5.14
C GLN A 470 -1.50 -19.31 4.61
N GLU A 471 -1.87 -18.34 3.77
CA GLU A 471 -0.95 -17.33 3.23
C GLU A 471 -0.34 -16.46 4.34
N SER A 472 -1.18 -15.90 5.21
CA SER A 472 -0.80 -15.08 6.36
C SER A 472 0.17 -15.77 7.33
N ARG A 473 0.03 -17.09 7.50
CA ARG A 473 0.94 -17.90 8.32
C ARG A 473 2.27 -18.09 7.61
N SER A 474 2.24 -18.48 6.33
CA SER A 474 3.45 -18.77 5.54
C SER A 474 4.35 -17.56 5.32
N ASP A 475 3.79 -16.37 5.09
CA ASP A 475 4.59 -15.18 4.77
C ASP A 475 5.30 -14.58 6.00
N LEU A 476 4.80 -14.84 7.21
CA LEU A 476 5.46 -14.46 8.46
C LEU A 476 6.55 -15.45 8.89
N GLU A 477 6.37 -16.73 8.58
CA GLU A 477 7.39 -17.77 8.82
C GLU A 477 8.62 -17.56 7.92
N ASP A 478 8.43 -17.09 6.68
CA ASP A 478 9.54 -16.76 5.76
C ASP A 478 10.34 -15.50 6.17
N ILE A 479 9.81 -14.66 7.08
CA ILE A 479 10.52 -13.50 7.66
C ILE A 479 11.36 -13.90 8.89
N GLU A 480 11.22 -15.13 9.38
CA GLU A 480 12.09 -15.68 10.42
C GLU A 480 13.42 -16.14 9.80
N GLU A 481 14.36 -15.21 9.59
CA GLU A 481 15.77 -15.61 9.42
C GLU A 481 16.35 -16.06 10.77
N GLU A 482 16.92 -17.27 10.77
CA GLU A 482 17.61 -17.89 11.91
C GLU A 482 18.77 -17.04 12.42
N PRO A 483 18.91 -16.84 13.75
CA PRO A 483 20.16 -16.40 14.34
C PRO A 483 21.10 -17.61 14.46
N GLY A 484 21.74 -17.99 13.34
CA GLY A 484 22.61 -19.17 13.27
C GLY A 484 24.09 -18.81 13.17
N GLY A 485 24.79 -18.83 14.30
CA GLY A 485 26.21 -18.54 14.40
C GLY A 485 27.09 -19.40 13.49
N ARG A 486 28.01 -18.76 12.77
CA ARG A 486 29.17 -19.44 12.18
C ARG A 486 30.29 -19.48 13.21
N GLU A 487 30.59 -20.69 13.66
CA GLU A 487 31.81 -21.03 14.36
C GLU A 487 33.02 -20.47 13.61
N ALA A 488 33.86 -19.74 14.34
CA ALA A 488 35.15 -19.28 13.86
C ALA A 488 36.02 -20.50 13.53
N GLY A 489 36.20 -20.75 12.24
CA GLY A 489 37.14 -21.75 11.71
C GLY A 489 38.52 -21.56 12.31
N GLY A 490 39.00 -22.63 12.95
CA GLY A 490 40.22 -22.66 13.74
C GLY A 490 41.48 -22.24 12.99
N THR A 491 42.27 -21.42 13.68
CA THR A 491 43.70 -21.23 13.43
C THR A 491 44.42 -22.57 13.51
N ARG A 492 44.89 -23.05 12.36
CA ARG A 492 45.82 -24.17 12.23
C ARG A 492 47.17 -23.75 12.85
N LYS A 493 47.40 -24.10 14.12
CA LYS A 493 48.73 -24.05 14.74
C LYS A 493 49.50 -25.33 14.43
N ARG A 494 50.72 -25.11 13.95
CA ARG A 494 51.76 -26.08 13.65
C ARG A 494 52.67 -26.18 14.89
N SER A 495 52.87 -27.39 15.40
CA SER A 495 53.89 -27.80 16.38
C SER A 495 53.70 -29.32 16.58
N GLU A 496 54.53 -30.18 16.00
CA GLU A 496 55.83 -30.67 16.52
C GLU A 496 55.71 -31.47 17.82
N GLU A 497 56.20 -32.73 17.73
CA GLU A 497 56.73 -33.62 18.79
C GLU A 497 55.73 -34.03 19.90
N HIS A 498 55.57 -35.30 20.28
CA HIS A 498 56.53 -36.39 20.45
C HIS A 498 55.82 -37.75 20.41
#